data_AF-A0A432Q7Y1-F1
#
_entry.id   AF-A0A432Q7Y1-F1
#
_cell.length_a   1.000
_cell.length_b   1.000
_cell.length_c   1.000
_cell.angle_alpha   90.00
_cell.angle_beta   90.00
_cell.angle_gamma   90.00
#
_symmetry.space_group_name_H-M   'P 1'
#
loop_
_entity.id
_entity.type
_entity.pdbx_description
1 polymer ?
#
loop_
_entity_poly.entity_id
_entity_poly.type
_entity_poly.pdbx_seq_one_letter_code
_entity_poly.pdbx_strand_id
1 'polypeptide(L)'
;MQKKTLRLHKCRKKYTFDQDKACSPEETVERFLRRLKDAKLDILQGVERIDTGRLDIPVYFSVCGNDARDIIGTKKQMGKGSTPEQSRASACMELAERYSFFSFVKEDDN
;
A
#
# COMPACT_ATOMS: atom_id res chain seq x y z
N MET A 1 16.22 -19.48 -19.32
CA MET A 1 15.32 -19.49 -18.13
C MET A 1 14.24 -20.53 -18.30
N GLN A 2 14.08 -21.47 -17.35
CA GLN A 2 12.88 -22.32 -17.31
C GLN A 2 11.65 -21.45 -17.01
N LYS A 3 10.63 -21.51 -17.87
CA LYS A 3 9.35 -20.84 -17.61
C LYS A 3 8.65 -21.53 -16.44
N LYS A 4 8.70 -20.91 -15.26
CA LYS A 4 7.85 -21.32 -14.13
C LYS A 4 6.40 -21.13 -14.53
N THR A 5 5.63 -22.21 -14.54
CA THR A 5 4.18 -22.15 -14.80
C THR A 5 3.48 -21.60 -13.56
N LEU A 6 2.88 -20.41 -13.67
CA LEU A 6 2.02 -19.85 -12.63
C LEU A 6 0.69 -20.63 -12.59
N ARG A 7 0.36 -21.21 -11.44
CA ARG A 7 -0.95 -21.83 -11.20
C ARG A 7 -1.77 -20.94 -10.26
N LEU A 8 -2.93 -20.51 -10.74
CA LEU A 8 -3.87 -19.74 -9.93
C LEU A 8 -4.67 -20.69 -9.04
N HIS A 9 -4.92 -20.25 -7.80
CA HIS A 9 -5.74 -20.98 -6.83
C HIS A 9 -6.98 -20.17 -6.50
N LYS A 10 -8.05 -20.87 -6.05
CA LYS A 10 -9.26 -20.21 -5.58
C LYS A 10 -8.93 -19.31 -4.38
N CYS A 11 -9.36 -18.05 -4.44
CA CYS A 11 -9.19 -17.08 -3.36
C CYS A 11 -10.55 -16.43 -3.09
N ARG A 12 -11.23 -16.84 -2.01
CA ARG A 12 -12.52 -16.25 -1.62
C ARG A 12 -12.29 -14.83 -1.08
N LYS A 13 -13.21 -13.92 -1.42
CA LYS A 13 -13.28 -12.60 -0.79
C LYS A 13 -13.75 -12.79 0.66
N LYS A 14 -12.98 -12.26 1.61
CA LYS A 14 -13.28 -12.35 3.05
C LYS A 14 -13.68 -11.02 3.65
N TYR A 15 -13.48 -9.94 2.92
CA TYR A 15 -13.94 -8.61 3.26
C TYR A 15 -14.74 -8.09 2.06
N THR A 16 -15.98 -7.69 2.32
CA THR A 16 -16.95 -7.21 1.33
C THR A 16 -17.80 -6.05 1.87
N PHE A 17 -17.40 -5.45 3.00
CA PHE A 17 -18.14 -4.34 3.62
C PHE A 17 -17.96 -3.05 2.82
N ASP A 18 -16.72 -2.64 2.58
CA ASP A 18 -16.39 -1.49 1.71
C ASP A 18 -15.92 -1.92 0.32
N GLN A 19 -15.06 -2.95 0.26
CA GLN A 19 -14.38 -3.39 -0.95
C GLN A 19 -14.30 -4.91 -1.01
N ASP A 20 -14.18 -5.48 -2.21
CA ASP A 20 -14.02 -6.92 -2.41
C ASP A 20 -12.57 -7.38 -2.28
N LYS A 21 -12.14 -7.66 -1.04
CA LYS A 21 -10.76 -8.04 -0.72
C LYS A 21 -10.65 -9.46 -0.14
N ALA A 22 -9.47 -10.06 -0.31
CA ALA A 22 -9.17 -11.41 0.18
C ALA A 22 -8.94 -11.47 1.70
N CYS A 23 -8.60 -10.33 2.31
CA CYS A 23 -8.36 -10.14 3.74
C CYS A 23 -8.91 -8.77 4.16
N SER A 24 -8.97 -8.52 5.46
CA SER A 24 -9.41 -7.25 6.01
C SER A 24 -8.39 -6.12 5.74
N PRO A 25 -8.78 -4.85 5.83
CA PRO A 25 -7.85 -3.73 5.72
C PRO A 25 -6.76 -3.74 6.79
N GLU A 26 -7.07 -4.13 8.03
CA GLU A 26 -6.11 -4.25 9.13
C GLU A 26 -5.08 -5.33 8.84
N GLU A 27 -5.53 -6.51 8.41
CA GLU A 27 -4.64 -7.60 8.01
C GLU A 27 -3.74 -7.18 6.83
N THR A 28 -4.28 -6.37 5.90
CA THR A 28 -3.49 -5.82 4.79
C THR A 28 -2.37 -4.92 5.29
N VAL A 29 -2.68 -3.98 6.20
CA VAL A 29 -1.69 -3.07 6.80
C VAL A 29 -0.64 -3.85 7.62
N GLU A 30 -1.06 -4.82 8.43
CA GLU A 30 -0.14 -5.66 9.22
C GLU A 30 0.83 -6.41 8.31
N ARG A 31 0.31 -7.07 7.27
CA ARG A 31 1.13 -7.80 6.29
C ARG A 31 2.10 -6.87 5.58
N PHE A 32 1.65 -5.68 5.18
CA PHE A 32 2.49 -4.68 4.54
C PHE A 32 3.66 -4.26 5.43
N LEU A 33 3.37 -3.84 6.67
CA LEU A 33 4.41 -3.42 7.62
C LEU A 33 5.42 -4.53 7.91
N ARG A 34 4.95 -5.76 8.09
CA ARG A 34 5.83 -6.93 8.25
C ARG A 34 6.73 -7.12 7.03
N ARG A 35 6.19 -7.04 5.82
CA ARG A 35 6.97 -7.19 4.58
C ARG A 35 8.04 -6.11 4.41
N LEU A 36 7.74 -4.86 4.78
CA LEU A 36 8.74 -3.79 4.77
C LEU A 36 9.90 -4.10 5.71
N LYS A 37 9.59 -4.56 6.93
CA LYS A 37 10.60 -4.98 7.90
C LYS A 37 11.44 -6.14 7.39
N ASP A 38 10.80 -7.18 6.87
CA ASP A 38 11.48 -8.38 6.37
C ASP A 38 12.39 -8.06 5.16
N ALA A 39 11.95 -7.15 4.28
CA ALA A 39 12.70 -6.69 3.12
C ALA A 39 13.71 -5.57 3.44
N LYS A 40 13.71 -5.04 4.68
CA LYS A 40 14.51 -3.88 5.11
C LYS A 40 14.31 -2.64 4.22
N LEU A 41 13.07 -2.38 3.82
CA LEU A 41 12.69 -1.23 2.98
C LEU A 41 12.23 -0.05 3.85
N ASP A 42 12.85 1.11 3.67
CA ASP A 42 12.45 2.38 4.28
C ASP A 42 11.57 3.19 3.31
N ILE A 43 10.42 2.62 2.93
CA ILE A 43 9.45 3.31 2.05
C ILE A 43 8.37 4.06 2.83
N LEU A 44 8.12 3.70 4.09
CA LEU A 44 7.05 4.28 4.92
C LEU A 44 7.62 4.84 6.22
N GLN A 45 7.50 6.15 6.42
CA GLN A 45 7.84 6.81 7.68
C GLN A 45 6.67 6.81 8.69
N GLY A 46 5.44 6.94 8.21
CA GLY A 46 4.25 7.03 9.05
C GLY A 46 2.97 7.15 8.25
N VAL A 47 1.83 6.95 8.89
CA VAL A 47 0.50 7.09 8.27
C VAL A 47 -0.36 7.99 9.15
N GLU A 48 -0.82 9.10 8.59
CA GLU A 48 -1.49 10.18 9.33
C GLU A 48 -2.90 10.42 8.79
N ARG A 49 -3.87 10.63 9.67
CA ARG A 49 -5.23 11.02 9.30
C ARG A 49 -5.29 12.53 9.08
N ILE A 50 -5.89 12.98 7.99
CA ILE A 50 -5.84 14.39 7.55
C ILE A 50 -7.19 14.98 7.18
N ASP A 51 -8.28 14.22 7.25
CA ASP A 51 -9.63 14.77 7.09
C ASP A 51 -10.00 15.72 8.24
N THR A 52 -10.75 16.77 7.90
CA THR A 52 -11.18 17.82 8.83
C THR A 52 -12.64 17.68 9.28
N GLY A 53 -13.27 16.53 9.02
CA GLY A 53 -14.69 16.30 9.33
C GLY A 53 -15.69 17.02 8.43
N ARG A 54 -15.25 17.72 7.37
CA ARG A 54 -16.18 18.44 6.46
C ARG A 54 -17.17 17.50 5.75
N LEU A 55 -16.74 16.29 5.43
CA LEU A 55 -17.54 15.29 4.70
C LEU A 55 -17.68 13.97 5.47
N ASP A 56 -17.09 13.88 6.67
CA ASP A 56 -16.99 12.64 7.47
C ASP A 56 -16.43 11.42 6.70
N ILE A 57 -15.67 11.67 5.63
CA ILE A 57 -14.95 10.63 4.87
C ILE A 57 -13.51 10.57 5.40
N PRO A 58 -13.05 9.42 5.92
CA PRO A 58 -11.69 9.28 6.42
C PRO A 58 -10.66 9.42 5.30
N VAL A 59 -9.67 10.28 5.48
CA VAL A 59 -8.57 10.47 4.53
C VAL A 59 -7.24 10.36 5.28
N TYR A 60 -6.31 9.59 4.71
CA TYR A 60 -4.99 9.38 5.29
C TYR A 60 -3.89 9.73 4.29
N PHE A 61 -2.73 10.16 4.79
CA PHE A 61 -1.49 10.19 4.04
C PHE A 61 -0.53 9.13 4.55
N SER A 62 0.18 8.47 3.65
CA SER A 62 1.43 7.77 3.98
C SER A 62 2.60 8.71 3.72
N VAL A 63 3.41 8.98 4.73
CA VAL A 63 4.63 9.77 4.61
C VAL A 63 5.74 8.88 4.04
N CYS A 64 6.33 9.29 2.92
CA CYS A 64 7.38 8.52 2.25
C CYS A 64 8.64 8.48 3.12
N GLY A 65 9.16 7.27 3.35
CA GLY A 65 10.51 7.02 3.89
C GLY A 65 11.60 7.35 2.86
N ASN A 66 12.87 7.15 3.19
CA ASN A 66 14.00 7.55 2.33
C ASN A 66 13.94 6.89 0.96
N ASP A 67 13.80 5.55 0.92
CA ASP A 67 13.79 4.78 -0.32
C ASP A 67 12.65 5.23 -1.24
N ALA A 68 11.47 5.49 -0.67
CA ALA A 68 10.32 5.98 -1.42
C ALA A 68 10.52 7.39 -1.96
N ARG A 69 11.17 8.29 -1.20
CA ARG A 69 11.45 9.65 -1.67
C ARG A 69 12.41 9.63 -2.86
N ASP A 70 13.44 8.79 -2.80
CA ASP A 70 14.46 8.69 -3.85
C ASP A 70 13.88 8.07 -5.14
N ILE A 71 13.03 7.05 -4.99
CA ILE A 71 12.43 6.36 -6.13
C ILE A 71 11.24 7.12 -6.71
N ILE A 72 10.29 7.56 -5.89
CA ILE A 72 9.01 8.15 -6.35
C ILE A 72 9.13 9.67 -6.56
N GLY A 73 10.04 10.35 -5.86
CA GLY A 73 10.22 11.80 -5.96
C GLY A 73 9.16 12.66 -5.25
N THR A 74 8.25 12.03 -4.49
CA THR A 74 7.19 12.73 -3.73
C THR A 74 7.31 12.45 -2.24
N LYS A 75 6.80 13.36 -1.40
CA LYS A 75 6.89 13.25 0.07
C LYS A 75 5.80 12.39 0.71
N LYS A 76 4.69 12.14 0.00
CA LYS A 76 3.52 11.46 0.55
C LYS A 76 2.64 10.83 -0.54
N GLN A 77 1.87 9.81 -0.17
CA GLN A 77 0.75 9.26 -0.95
C GLN A 77 -0.56 9.42 -0.20
N MET A 78 -1.68 9.28 -0.91
CA MET A 78 -3.02 9.53 -0.41
C MET A 78 -3.78 8.22 -0.22
N GLY A 79 -4.68 8.17 0.76
CA GLY A 79 -5.55 7.02 0.99
C GLY A 79 -6.95 7.43 1.40
N LYS A 80 -7.93 6.71 0.87
CA LYS A 80 -9.36 6.93 1.14
C LYS A 80 -10.12 5.60 1.15
N GLY A 81 -11.31 5.64 1.73
CA GLY A 81 -12.17 4.49 2.01
C GLY A 81 -13.36 4.93 2.84
N SER A 82 -14.36 4.06 2.98
CA SER A 82 -15.53 4.36 3.82
C SER A 82 -15.28 4.15 5.32
N THR A 83 -14.18 3.48 5.70
CA THR A 83 -13.74 3.33 7.10
C THR A 83 -12.31 3.83 7.30
N PRO A 84 -11.94 4.25 8.53
CA PRO A 84 -10.57 4.66 8.83
C PRO A 84 -9.52 3.59 8.49
N GLU A 85 -9.83 2.32 8.76
CA GLU A 85 -8.94 1.18 8.52
C GLU A 85 -8.70 1.00 7.02
N GLN A 86 -9.76 1.10 6.21
CA GLN A 86 -9.67 1.00 4.76
C GLN A 86 -8.96 2.20 4.13
N SER A 87 -9.17 3.42 4.64
CA SER A 87 -8.43 4.60 4.19
C SER A 87 -6.93 4.50 4.51
N ARG A 88 -6.59 3.98 5.70
CA ARG A 88 -5.21 3.69 6.08
C ARG A 88 -4.58 2.64 5.16
N ALA A 89 -5.29 1.54 4.89
CA ALA A 89 -4.83 0.50 3.97
C ALA A 89 -4.62 1.06 2.56
N SER A 90 -5.52 1.92 2.08
CA SER A 90 -5.38 2.58 0.77
C SER A 90 -4.11 3.42 0.68
N ALA A 91 -3.79 4.23 1.70
CA ALA A 91 -2.57 5.05 1.69
C ALA A 91 -1.30 4.18 1.63
N CYS A 92 -1.23 3.13 2.44
CA CYS A 92 -0.13 2.18 2.44
C CYS A 92 0.05 1.49 1.09
N MET A 93 -1.05 1.03 0.49
CA MET A 93 -0.98 0.27 -0.76
C MET A 93 -0.68 1.16 -1.97
N GLU A 94 -1.13 2.41 -1.99
CA GLU A 94 -0.72 3.39 -3.02
C GLU A 94 0.79 3.64 -2.98
N LEU A 95 1.38 3.81 -1.79
CA LEU A 95 2.83 3.91 -1.61
C LEU A 95 3.56 2.67 -2.12
N ALA A 96 3.09 1.48 -1.76
CA ALA A 96 3.68 0.22 -2.22
C ALA A 96 3.64 0.07 -3.75
N GLU A 97 2.50 0.43 -4.36
CA GLU A 97 2.30 0.40 -5.81
C GLU A 97 3.28 1.36 -6.51
N ARG A 98 3.29 2.63 -6.10
CA ARG A 98 4.15 3.66 -6.69
C ARG A 98 5.63 3.30 -6.56
N TYR A 99 6.06 2.87 -5.38
CA TYR A 99 7.44 2.43 -5.16
C TYR A 99 7.78 1.27 -6.10
N SER A 100 6.96 0.23 -6.13
CA SER A 100 7.21 -0.96 -6.93
C SER A 100 7.29 -0.64 -8.43
N PHE A 101 6.38 0.19 -8.93
CA PHE A 101 6.36 0.61 -10.33
C PHE A 101 7.60 1.43 -10.70
N PHE A 102 7.93 2.47 -9.92
CA PHE A 102 9.07 3.32 -10.25
C PHE A 102 10.41 2.65 -10.01
N SER A 103 10.54 1.73 -9.04
CA SER A 103 11.73 0.90 -8.90
C SER A 103 11.92 0.02 -10.14
N PHE A 104 10.86 -0.65 -10.61
CA PHE A 104 10.92 -1.49 -11.80
C PHE A 104 11.34 -0.71 -13.06
N VAL A 105 10.75 0.47 -13.29
CA VAL A 105 11.06 1.31 -14.47
C VAL A 105 12.48 1.87 -14.45
N LYS A 106 13.09 2.04 -13.27
CA LYS A 106 14.43 2.60 -13.09
C LYS A 106 15.55 1.55 -13.13
N GLU A 107 15.21 0.26 -13.11
CA GLU A 107 16.19 -0.81 -13.28
C GLU A 107 16.51 -0.99 -14.76
N ASP A 108 17.77 -0.74 -15.14
CA ASP A 108 18.24 -0.76 -16.54
C ASP A 108 18.22 -2.16 -17.20
N ASP A 109 18.12 -3.23 -16.39
CA ASP A 109 18.18 -4.64 -16.83
C ASP A 109 16.79 -5.29 -17.02
N ASN A 110 15.69 -4.53 -16.92
CA ASN A 110 14.31 -5.03 -17.03
C ASN A 110 13.76 -5.15 -18.47
#